data_AF-D4XGJ7-F1
#
_entry.id   AF-D4XGJ7-F1
#
_cell.length_a   1.000
_cell.length_b   1.000
_cell.length_c   1.000
_cell.angle_alpha   90.00
_cell.angle_beta   90.00
_cell.angle_gamma   90.00
#
_symmetry.space_group_name_H-M   'P 1'
#
loop_
_entity.id
_entity.type
_entity.pdbx_description
1 polymer ?
#
loop_
_entity_poly.entity_id
_entity_poly.type
_entity_poly.pdbx_seq_one_letter_code
_entity_poly.pdbx_strand_id
1 'polypeptide(L)' 'MQKNIYQTDGDGLYLYASVANELALTPGQFNIAFGAYEDAPPSPLEGKCPRRVGDAWIMVAD' A
#
# COMPACT_ATOMS: atom_id res chain seq x y z
N MET A 1 -4.37 -17.60 -4.20
CA MET A 1 -3.23 -16.83 -4.77
C MET A 1 -2.82 -15.71 -3.81
N GLN A 2 -1.70 -15.02 -4.08
CA GLN A 2 -1.24 -13.86 -3.30
C GLN A 2 -0.92 -12.70 -4.24
N LYS A 3 -1.08 -11.47 -3.75
CA LYS A 3 -0.64 -10.25 -4.44
C LYS A 3 0.02 -9.28 -3.48
N ASN A 4 0.87 -8.41 -4.00
CA ASN A 4 1.51 -7.36 -3.21
C ASN A 4 0.49 -6.27 -2.85
N ILE A 5 0.63 -5.77 -1.63
CA ILE A 5 -0.07 -4.59 -1.13
C ILE A 5 0.92 -3.72 -0.37
N TYR A 6 0.65 -2.43 -0.25
CA TYR A 6 1.55 -1.43 0.29
C TYR A 6 0.86 -0.71 1.43
N GLN A 7 1.32 -0.98 2.65
CA GLN A 7 0.68 -0.52 3.88
C GLN A 7 1.03 0.94 4.18
N THR A 8 0.05 1.70 4.62
CA THR A 8 0.24 3.04 5.20
C THR A 8 -0.14 3.10 6.67
N ASP A 9 0.30 4.16 7.34
CA ASP A 9 -0.22 4.59 8.64
C ASP A 9 -1.58 5.33 8.49
N GLY A 10 -2.06 5.91 9.60
CA GLY A 10 -3.32 6.68 9.64
C GLY A 10 -3.27 8.01 8.89
N ASP A 11 -2.09 8.54 8.62
CA ASP A 11 -1.87 9.75 7.83
C ASP A 11 -1.66 9.44 6.33
N GLY A 12 -1.50 8.17 5.97
CA GLY A 12 -1.23 7.71 4.62
C GLY A 12 0.26 7.57 4.31
N LEU A 13 1.17 7.72 5.26
CA LEU A 13 2.61 7.50 5.03
C LEU A 13 2.88 6.03 4.77
N TYR A 14 3.65 5.74 3.73
CA TYR A 14 4.06 4.38 3.40
C TYR A 14 4.95 3.79 4.49
N LEU A 15 4.62 2.57 4.94
CA LEU A 15 5.36 1.85 5.97
C LEU A 15 6.18 0.71 5.38
N TYR A 16 5.51 -0.25 4.71
CA TYR A 16 6.15 -1.45 4.16
C TYR A 16 5.25 -2.16 3.14
N ALA A 17 5.87 -2.99 2.30
CA ALA A 17 5.17 -3.91 1.42
C ALA A 17 4.74 -5.16 2.20
N SER A 18 3.55 -5.65 1.91
CA SER A 18 2.95 -6.85 2.48
C SER A 18 2.24 -7.64 1.38
N VAL A 19 1.59 -8.75 1.76
CA VAL A 19 0.85 -9.62 0.84
C VAL A 19 -0.61 -9.76 1.25
N ALA A 20 -1.50 -9.60 0.29
CA ALA A 20 -2.91 -9.95 0.44
C ALA A 20 -3.13 -11.36 -0.09
N ASN A 21 -3.87 -12.16 0.68
CA ASN A 21 -4.26 -13.52 0.30
C ASN A 21 -5.63 -13.51 -0.38
N GLU A 22 -5.79 -14.31 -1.41
CA GLU A 22 -7.09 -14.54 -2.04
C GLU A 22 -8.07 -15.20 -1.06
N LEU A 23 -9.34 -14.80 -1.11
CA LEU A 23 -10.41 -15.34 -0.26
C LEU A 23 -10.75 -16.77 -0.69
N ALA A 24 -10.77 -17.69 0.28
CA ALA A 24 -10.94 -19.13 0.02
C ALA A 24 -12.26 -19.48 -0.70
N LEU A 25 -13.32 -18.71 -0.48
CA LEU A 25 -14.66 -18.98 -1.01
C LEU A 25 -15.05 -18.06 -2.17
N THR A 26 -14.17 -17.14 -2.57
CA THR A 26 -14.49 -16.14 -3.60
C THR A 26 -13.24 -15.88 -4.45
N PRO A 27 -12.98 -16.74 -5.45
CA PRO A 27 -11.85 -16.58 -6.35
C PRO A 27 -11.83 -15.18 -6.99
N GLY A 28 -10.65 -14.57 -7.06
CA GLY A 28 -10.44 -13.21 -7.57
C GLY A 28 -10.61 -12.09 -6.54
N GLN A 29 -11.19 -12.34 -5.36
CA GLN A 29 -11.19 -11.38 -4.25
C GLN A 29 -10.03 -11.63 -3.29
N PHE A 30 -9.45 -10.56 -2.74
CA PHE A 30 -8.29 -10.62 -1.85
C PHE A 30 -8.58 -9.91 -0.53
N ASN A 31 -8.05 -10.43 0.56
CA ASN A 31 -8.11 -9.80 1.88
C ASN A 31 -7.09 -8.65 1.98
N ILE A 32 -7.46 -7.47 1.50
CA ILE A 32 -6.64 -6.27 1.57
C ILE A 32 -6.88 -5.60 2.93
N ALA A 33 -5.81 -5.43 3.71
CA ALA A 33 -5.88 -4.76 5.00
C ALA A 33 -6.27 -3.29 4.85
N PHE A 34 -6.93 -2.72 5.87
CA PHE A 34 -7.25 -1.30 5.88
C PHE A 34 -5.97 -0.45 5.80
N GLY A 35 -5.98 0.59 4.97
CA GLY A 35 -4.81 1.42 4.72
C GLY A 35 -3.74 0.75 3.85
N ALA A 36 -4.03 -0.39 3.23
CA ALA A 36 -3.17 -1.01 2.24
C ALA A 36 -3.67 -0.73 0.82
N TYR A 37 -2.73 -0.42 -0.08
CA TYR A 37 -3.01 -0.12 -1.48
C TYR A 37 -2.36 -1.15 -2.39
N GLU A 38 -2.97 -1.42 -3.54
CA GLU A 38 -2.46 -2.43 -4.48
C GLU A 38 -1.38 -1.88 -5.40
N ASP A 39 -1.40 -0.58 -5.63
CA ASP A 39 -0.43 0.10 -6.47
C ASP A 39 0.81 0.50 -5.67
N ALA A 40 1.97 0.22 -6.24
CA ALA A 40 3.25 0.44 -5.59
C ALA A 40 3.51 1.93 -5.36
N PRO A 41 4.02 2.32 -4.18
CA PRO A 41 4.55 3.66 -3.99
C PRO A 41 5.79 3.86 -4.86
N PRO A 42 6.08 5.10 -5.27
CA PRO A 42 7.35 5.43 -5.88
C PRO A 42 8.50 5.15 -4.90
N SER A 43 9.69 4.84 -5.44
CA SER A 43 10.88 4.64 -4.60
C SER A 43 11.19 5.90 -3.79
N PRO A 44 11.39 5.78 -2.46
CA PRO A 44 11.69 6.94 -1.61
C PRO A 44 12.95 7.65 -2.10
N LEU A 45 12.90 8.97 -2.08
CA LEU A 45 14.06 9.83 -2.35
C LEU A 45 14.72 10.19 -1.01
N GLU A 46 15.99 10.60 -1.03
CA GLU A 46 16.68 11.01 0.20
C GLU A 46 15.92 12.15 0.91
N GLY A 47 15.62 11.95 2.19
CA GLY A 47 14.84 12.89 3.01
C GLY A 47 13.36 13.00 2.63
N LYS A 48 12.82 12.05 1.88
CA LYS A 48 11.41 12.03 1.48
C LYS A 48 10.79 10.65 1.57
N CYS A 49 9.54 10.60 2.03
CA CYS A 49 8.75 9.39 2.09
C CYS A 49 7.47 9.50 1.22
N PRO A 50 7.01 8.39 0.61
CA PRO A 50 5.73 8.37 -0.10
C PRO A 50 4.55 8.49 0.87
N ARG A 51 3.57 9.33 0.53
CA ARG A 51 2.29 9.47 1.24
C ARG A 51 1.13 9.24 0.28
N ARG A 52 0.11 8.49 0.72
CA ARG A 52 -1.16 8.34 -0.01
C ARG A 52 -2.04 9.57 0.19
N VAL A 53 -2.50 10.13 -0.92
CA VAL A 53 -3.51 11.20 -0.94
C VAL A 53 -4.55 10.84 -2.00
N GLY A 54 -5.75 10.44 -1.56
CA GLY A 54 -6.77 9.88 -2.44
C GLY A 54 -6.26 8.60 -3.12
N ASP A 55 -6.32 8.58 -4.45
CA ASP A 55 -5.90 7.45 -5.28
C ASP A 55 -4.44 7.56 -5.79
N ALA A 56 -3.65 8.50 -5.26
CA ALA A 56 -2.29 8.76 -5.72
C ALA A 56 -1.26 8.74 -4.59
N TRP A 57 -0.02 8.41 -4.95
CA TRP A 57 1.16 8.61 -4.11
C TRP A 57 1.80 9.96 -4.40
N ILE A 58 2.12 10.70 -3.34
CA ILE A 58 2.93 11.92 -3.40
C ILE A 58 4.20 11.72 -2.58
N MET A 59 5.26 12.49 -2.87
CA MET A 59 6.45 12.54 -2.02
C MET A 59 6.34 13.68 -1.03
N VAL A 60 6.45 13.37 0.26
CA VAL A 60 6.53 14.35 1.35
C VAL A 60 7.90 14.30 2.00
N ALA A 61 8.26 15.32 2.79
CA ALA A 61 9.48 15.26 3.59
C ALA A 61 9.37 14.12 4.62
N ASP A 62 10.46 13.37 4.80
CA ASP A 62 10.59 12.35 5.85
C ASP A 62 10.66 12.98 7.24
#